data_AF-A0A397IFF4-F1
#
_entry.id   AF-A0A397IFF4-F1
#
_cell.length_a   1.000
_cell.length_b   1.000
_cell.length_c   1.000
_cell.angle_alpha   90.00
_cell.angle_beta   90.00
_cell.angle_gamma   90.00
#
_symmetry.space_group_name_H-M   'P 1'
#
loop_
_entity.id
_entity.type
_entity.pdbx_description
1 polymer ?
#
loop_
_entity_poly.entity_id
_entity_poly.type
_entity_poly.pdbx_seq_one_letter_code
_entity_poly.pdbx_strand_id
1 'polypeptide(L)'
;MNNLEQKIQKLERWLKESEKHIAYLENQIGIRDESIILLKTEVGNLKPRLKKALQDIENKDKIIPALESQLIEMTSEISSLRYRIQKLRETMTLDMTHLPSTNTPVFDLIKDVRTNIKLLADSARGDDTLIIDEINNLQTQTELKLTKIQNGCYTFENEVTQLRQEVINLKDINRNQQELTNELGTLNETLKEQIDDLTDKNETIQIEIEEKTRLYEQSQDRLDECREENYHLSQSLEGAHEDITESELVHDKLNQKLRILGLTHIAWRARNLRQAQILNVEFNTARTAWRNQRDRNRHIARELQNCRRHGRNLQNDKVLIEFWRDRIILRYEKWKNKTHGVRQIINNLNQQIFALQNNPLVNPLNMAAIQDVTSALAPMIAQIPMYIGQEPPDEYYNKFMQVFQYGNTLGVVGFNDAVKTRMLTSRLAERFTPPNPFQNSAGNQIVTPTLFLGWLQEKYREVMIGTSQASMKVLINEKFSPLDTPDNI
;
A
#
# COMPACT_ATOMS: atom_id res chain seq x y z
N MET A 1 -9.67 -2.50 -0.68
CA MET A 1 -10.53 -3.33 0.19
C MET A 1 -12.02 -3.06 -0.05
N ASN A 2 -12.59 -1.94 0.41
CA ASN A 2 -14.04 -1.61 0.47
C ASN A 2 -15.07 -2.44 -0.34
N ASN A 3 -14.95 -2.59 -1.67
CA ASN A 3 -15.98 -3.28 -2.47
C ASN A 3 -16.15 -4.77 -2.08
N LEU A 4 -15.04 -5.48 -1.83
CA LEU A 4 -15.09 -6.89 -1.40
C LEU A 4 -15.71 -7.02 0.00
N GLU A 5 -15.32 -6.10 0.89
CA GLU A 5 -15.77 -6.03 2.29
C GLU A 5 -17.28 -5.73 2.39
N GLN A 6 -17.78 -4.83 1.54
CA GLN A 6 -19.22 -4.57 1.38
C GLN A 6 -19.98 -5.77 0.81
N LYS A 7 -19.39 -6.54 -0.13
CA LYS A 7 -19.99 -7.78 -0.64
C LYS A 7 -20.05 -8.86 0.44
N ILE A 8 -18.98 -9.04 1.22
CA ILE A 8 -18.93 -9.98 2.34
C ILE A 8 -20.02 -9.62 3.36
N GLN A 9 -20.09 -8.37 3.83
CA GLN A 9 -21.15 -7.92 4.75
C GLN A 9 -22.58 -8.09 4.22
N LYS A 10 -22.77 -8.06 2.89
CA LYS A 10 -24.09 -8.29 2.28
C LYS A 10 -24.43 -9.79 2.22
N LEU A 11 -23.43 -10.65 1.99
CA LEU A 11 -23.57 -12.10 2.03
C LEU A 11 -23.78 -12.61 3.46
N GLU A 12 -23.00 -12.14 4.44
CA GLU A 12 -23.18 -12.46 5.87
C GLU A 12 -24.59 -12.14 6.36
N ARG A 13 -25.14 -11.00 5.94
CA ARG A 13 -26.48 -10.55 6.31
C ARG A 13 -27.58 -11.38 5.64
N TRP A 14 -27.34 -11.88 4.43
CA TRP A 14 -28.26 -12.78 3.73
C TRP A 14 -28.20 -14.20 4.30
N LEU A 15 -26.99 -14.70 4.60
CA LEU A 15 -26.78 -15.98 5.28
C LEU A 15 -27.53 -16.01 6.62
N LYS A 16 -27.37 -14.96 7.44
CA LYS A 16 -28.02 -14.83 8.75
C LYS A 16 -29.55 -14.70 8.70
N GLU A 17 -30.11 -14.25 7.57
CA GLU A 17 -31.57 -14.27 7.36
C GLU A 17 -32.06 -15.65 6.89
N SER A 18 -31.27 -16.32 6.06
CA SER A 18 -31.50 -17.71 5.65
C SER A 18 -31.47 -18.66 6.85
N GLU A 19 -30.49 -18.52 7.76
CA GLU A 19 -30.38 -19.29 9.01
C GLU A 19 -31.65 -19.19 9.88
N LYS A 20 -32.23 -17.99 10.04
CA LYS A 20 -33.51 -17.80 10.75
C LYS A 20 -34.66 -18.50 10.04
N HIS A 21 -34.70 -18.42 8.70
CA HIS A 21 -35.77 -19.02 7.92
C HIS A 21 -35.72 -20.56 7.98
N ILE A 22 -34.51 -21.14 7.93
CA ILE A 22 -34.27 -22.56 8.18
C ILE A 22 -34.76 -22.96 9.57
N ALA A 23 -34.35 -22.25 10.63
CA ALA A 23 -34.79 -22.55 12.00
C ALA A 23 -36.32 -22.43 12.20
N TYR A 24 -36.97 -21.51 11.48
CA TYR A 24 -38.44 -21.42 11.44
C TYR A 24 -39.07 -22.64 10.75
N LEU A 25 -38.52 -23.07 9.62
CA LEU A 25 -39.00 -24.26 8.90
C LEU A 25 -38.77 -25.56 9.69
N GLU A 26 -37.63 -25.71 10.37
CA GLU A 26 -37.34 -26.84 11.26
C GLU A 26 -38.37 -26.97 12.40
N ASN A 27 -38.72 -25.85 13.03
CA ASN A 27 -39.78 -25.80 14.05
C ASN A 27 -41.16 -26.18 13.46
N GLN A 28 -41.51 -25.65 12.27
CA GLN A 28 -42.74 -26.00 11.56
C GLN A 28 -42.79 -27.47 11.13
N ILE A 29 -41.66 -28.11 10.86
CA ILE A 29 -41.55 -29.55 10.59
C ILE A 29 -41.80 -30.35 11.88
N GLY A 30 -41.16 -29.98 13.00
CA GLY A 30 -41.36 -30.65 14.30
C GLY A 30 -42.83 -30.69 14.74
N ILE A 31 -43.53 -29.55 14.66
CA ILE A 31 -44.97 -29.44 14.99
C ILE A 31 -45.82 -30.37 14.09
N ARG A 32 -45.44 -30.52 12.81
CA ARG A 32 -46.14 -31.43 11.87
C ARG A 32 -45.84 -32.89 12.14
N ASP A 33 -44.61 -33.24 12.52
CA ASP A 33 -44.25 -34.62 12.87
C ASP A 33 -44.94 -35.07 14.16
N GLU A 34 -45.04 -34.22 15.19
CA GLU A 34 -45.86 -34.48 16.38
C GLU A 34 -47.34 -34.71 16.01
N SER A 35 -47.89 -33.86 15.14
CA SER A 35 -49.26 -34.00 14.63
C SER A 35 -49.47 -35.32 13.87
N ILE A 36 -48.48 -35.76 13.09
CA ILE A 36 -48.50 -37.05 12.36
C ILE A 36 -48.43 -38.23 13.33
N ILE A 37 -47.68 -38.12 14.43
CA ILE A 37 -47.60 -39.16 15.48
C ILE A 37 -48.94 -39.30 16.22
N LEU A 38 -49.59 -38.18 16.56
CA LEU A 38 -50.93 -38.18 17.15
C LEU A 38 -51.96 -38.84 16.22
N LEU A 39 -52.04 -38.42 14.95
CA LEU A 39 -52.97 -39.00 13.97
C LEU A 39 -52.73 -40.49 13.71
N LYS A 40 -51.46 -40.93 13.63
CA LYS A 40 -51.12 -42.37 13.55
C LYS A 40 -51.61 -43.16 14.76
N THR A 41 -51.56 -42.56 15.95
CA THR A 41 -51.99 -43.17 17.21
C THR A 41 -53.52 -43.28 17.26
N GLU A 42 -54.25 -42.24 16.84
CA GLU A 42 -55.70 -42.25 16.74
C GLU A 42 -56.21 -43.27 15.70
N VAL A 43 -55.64 -43.30 14.49
CA VAL A 43 -55.94 -44.32 13.47
C VAL A 43 -55.62 -45.74 13.99
N GLY A 44 -54.54 -45.89 14.74
CA GLY A 44 -54.19 -47.12 15.45
C GLY A 44 -55.23 -47.59 16.46
N ASN A 45 -55.91 -46.66 17.15
CA ASN A 45 -56.97 -46.94 18.11
C ASN A 45 -58.36 -47.14 17.46
N LEU A 46 -58.64 -46.47 16.35
CA LEU A 46 -59.89 -46.62 15.60
C LEU A 46 -59.97 -47.96 14.86
N LYS A 47 -58.86 -48.44 14.28
CA LYS A 47 -58.80 -49.69 13.52
C LYS A 47 -59.31 -50.95 14.28
N PRO A 48 -58.90 -51.23 15.54
CA PRO A 48 -59.45 -52.35 16.31
C PRO A 48 -60.90 -52.12 16.75
N ARG A 49 -61.32 -50.88 17.02
CA ARG A 49 -62.73 -50.56 17.33
C ARG A 49 -63.64 -50.86 16.15
N LEU A 50 -63.24 -50.46 14.94
CA LEU A 50 -63.96 -50.76 13.69
C LEU A 50 -64.01 -52.27 13.42
N LYS A 51 -62.88 -52.99 13.60
CA LYS A 51 -62.87 -54.46 13.45
C LYS A 51 -63.83 -55.14 14.43
N LYS A 52 -63.91 -54.68 15.68
CA LYS A 52 -64.88 -55.22 16.65
C LYS A 52 -66.31 -54.92 16.22
N ALA A 53 -66.63 -53.68 15.84
CA ALA A 53 -67.97 -53.30 15.40
C ALA A 53 -68.46 -54.13 14.20
N LEU A 54 -67.59 -54.36 13.21
CA LEU A 54 -67.89 -55.26 12.08
C LEU A 54 -68.17 -56.70 12.52
N GLN A 55 -67.41 -57.23 13.49
CA GLN A 55 -67.65 -58.57 14.02
C GLN A 55 -68.97 -58.66 14.81
N ASP A 56 -69.31 -57.62 15.58
CA ASP A 56 -70.55 -57.54 16.34
C ASP A 56 -71.78 -57.42 15.40
N ILE A 57 -71.64 -56.79 14.23
CA ILE A 57 -72.64 -56.78 13.14
C ILE A 57 -72.77 -58.17 12.50
N GLU A 58 -71.66 -58.77 12.06
CA GLU A 58 -71.66 -60.11 11.44
C GLU A 58 -72.26 -61.19 12.35
N ASN A 59 -72.14 -61.02 13.68
CA ASN A 59 -72.75 -61.89 14.68
C ASN A 59 -74.26 -61.66 14.85
N LYS A 60 -74.75 -60.43 14.64
CA LYS A 60 -76.19 -60.10 14.64
C LYS A 60 -76.89 -60.59 13.37
N ASP A 61 -76.25 -60.41 12.21
CA ASP A 61 -76.79 -60.85 10.92
C ASP A 61 -77.04 -62.37 10.88
N LYS A 62 -76.22 -63.16 11.59
CA LYS A 62 -76.42 -64.62 11.75
C LYS A 62 -77.62 -65.00 12.63
N ILE A 63 -78.12 -64.09 13.46
CA ILE A 63 -79.25 -64.32 14.38
C ILE A 63 -80.57 -63.90 13.72
N ILE A 64 -80.57 -62.87 12.87
CA ILE A 64 -81.77 -62.33 12.21
C ILE A 64 -82.62 -63.42 11.51
N PRO A 65 -82.07 -64.31 10.64
CA PRO A 65 -82.87 -65.34 9.96
C PRO A 65 -83.57 -66.33 10.90
N ALA A 66 -83.01 -66.59 12.09
CA ALA A 66 -83.64 -67.47 13.07
C ALA A 66 -84.86 -66.79 13.74
N LEU A 67 -84.76 -65.48 14.01
CA LEU A 67 -85.88 -64.69 14.54
C LEU A 67 -86.98 -64.47 13.49
N GLU A 68 -86.59 -64.22 12.24
CA GLU A 68 -87.53 -64.12 11.11
C GLU A 68 -88.32 -65.42 10.90
N SER A 69 -87.64 -66.57 10.95
CA SER A 69 -88.29 -67.89 10.82
C SER A 69 -89.28 -68.16 11.97
N GLN A 70 -88.94 -67.80 13.21
CA GLN A 70 -89.85 -67.91 14.36
C GLN A 70 -91.07 -66.99 14.22
N LEU A 71 -90.89 -65.76 13.70
CA LEU A 71 -91.99 -64.83 13.42
C LEU A 71 -92.96 -65.38 12.36
N ILE A 72 -92.44 -66.00 11.30
CA ILE A 72 -93.25 -66.64 10.26
C ILE A 72 -94.04 -67.83 10.84
N GLU A 73 -93.40 -68.66 11.66
CA GLU A 73 -94.03 -69.82 12.31
C GLU A 73 -95.19 -69.37 13.24
N MET A 74 -94.93 -68.45 14.18
CA MET A 74 -95.96 -67.88 15.07
C MET A 74 -97.11 -67.21 14.29
N THR A 75 -96.82 -66.52 13.18
CA THR A 75 -97.84 -65.91 12.32
C THR A 75 -98.76 -66.96 11.68
N SER A 76 -98.22 -68.13 11.33
CA SER A 76 -99.01 -69.25 10.82
C SER A 76 -99.91 -69.88 11.90
N GLU A 77 -99.41 -70.01 13.13
CA GLU A 77 -100.19 -70.52 14.27
C GLU A 77 -101.34 -69.58 14.64
N ILE A 78 -101.08 -68.27 14.73
CA ILE A 78 -102.10 -67.24 14.98
C ILE A 78 -103.20 -67.29 13.90
N SER A 79 -102.82 -67.51 12.64
CA SER A 79 -103.77 -67.64 11.53
C SER A 79 -104.65 -68.89 11.65
N SER A 80 -104.06 -70.03 12.04
CA SER A 80 -104.78 -71.29 12.34
C SER A 80 -105.74 -71.13 13.53
N LEU A 81 -105.30 -70.50 14.61
CA LEU A 81 -106.11 -70.23 15.80
C LEU A 81 -107.29 -69.30 15.48
N ARG A 82 -107.06 -68.22 14.70
CA ARG A 82 -108.13 -67.32 14.24
C ARG A 82 -109.20 -68.07 13.42
N TYR A 83 -108.80 -68.95 12.50
CA TYR A 83 -109.74 -69.77 11.73
C TYR A 83 -110.56 -70.72 12.63
N ARG A 84 -109.93 -71.34 13.64
CA ARG A 84 -110.64 -72.21 14.60
C ARG A 84 -111.63 -71.43 15.48
N ILE A 85 -111.26 -70.23 15.94
CA ILE A 85 -112.15 -69.33 16.72
C ILE A 85 -113.33 -68.86 15.87
N GLN A 86 -113.11 -68.48 14.61
CA GLN A 86 -114.17 -68.09 13.68
C GLN A 86 -115.18 -69.23 13.50
N LYS A 87 -114.70 -70.44 13.21
CA LYS A 87 -115.53 -71.63 13.03
C LYS A 87 -116.32 -72.01 14.30
N LEU A 88 -115.74 -71.82 15.48
CA LEU A 88 -116.45 -72.02 16.75
C LEU A 88 -117.57 -71.00 16.96
N ARG A 89 -117.33 -69.72 16.64
CA ARG A 89 -118.38 -68.66 16.70
C ARG A 89 -119.54 -68.95 15.75
N GLU A 90 -119.24 -69.42 14.53
CA GLU A 90 -120.26 -69.84 13.55
C GLU A 90 -121.12 -71.02 14.04
N THR A 91 -120.59 -71.89 14.91
CA THR A 91 -121.37 -72.98 15.54
C THR A 91 -122.09 -72.57 16.84
N MET A 92 -121.84 -71.38 17.40
CA MET A 92 -122.33 -70.96 18.73
C MET A 92 -123.49 -69.96 18.72
N THR A 93 -124.17 -69.76 17.59
CA THR A 93 -125.38 -68.92 17.52
C THR A 93 -126.63 -69.62 18.08
N LEU A 94 -126.59 -69.96 19.37
CA LEU A 94 -127.73 -70.36 20.19
C LEU A 94 -127.78 -69.47 21.44
N ASP A 95 -128.88 -68.74 21.61
CA ASP A 95 -129.05 -67.82 22.73
C ASP A 95 -129.35 -68.60 24.03
N MET A 96 -128.36 -68.63 24.92
CA MET A 96 -128.38 -69.37 26.18
C MET A 96 -128.84 -68.52 27.39
N THR A 97 -129.37 -67.30 27.17
CA THR A 97 -129.72 -66.35 28.25
C THR A 97 -130.92 -66.74 29.12
N HIS A 98 -131.58 -67.88 28.85
CA HIS A 98 -132.82 -68.30 29.52
C HIS A 98 -132.77 -69.67 30.21
N LEU A 99 -131.62 -70.34 30.32
CA LEU A 99 -131.51 -71.58 31.11
C LEU A 99 -131.45 -71.29 32.62
N PRO A 100 -132.24 -71.99 33.47
CA PRO A 100 -132.14 -71.89 34.92
C PRO A 100 -130.74 -72.19 35.48
N SER A 101 -130.46 -71.70 36.68
CA SER A 101 -129.15 -71.85 37.31
C SER A 101 -128.81 -73.29 37.72
N THR A 102 -129.81 -74.10 38.09
CA THR A 102 -129.68 -75.53 38.46
C THR A 102 -130.91 -76.34 38.07
N ASN A 103 -130.75 -77.66 37.93
CA ASN A 103 -131.83 -78.62 37.70
C ASN A 103 -132.62 -79.01 38.97
N THR A 104 -132.36 -78.35 40.12
CA THR A 104 -132.98 -78.65 41.42
C THR A 104 -134.50 -78.90 41.35
N PRO A 105 -135.33 -78.08 40.67
CA PRO A 105 -136.78 -78.33 40.59
C PRO A 105 -137.16 -79.63 39.85
N VAL A 106 -136.31 -80.10 38.93
CA VAL A 106 -136.52 -81.36 38.21
C VAL A 106 -136.19 -82.56 39.10
N PHE A 107 -135.13 -82.46 39.91
CA PHE A 107 -134.78 -83.51 40.88
C PHE A 107 -135.83 -83.64 42.00
N ASP A 108 -136.33 -82.52 42.52
CA ASP A 108 -137.43 -82.53 43.49
C ASP A 108 -138.73 -83.09 42.86
N LEU A 109 -139.06 -82.71 41.62
CA LEU A 109 -140.21 -83.29 40.91
C LEU A 109 -140.08 -84.81 40.69
N ILE A 110 -138.90 -85.32 40.33
CA ILE A 110 -138.64 -86.77 40.21
C ILE A 110 -138.82 -87.48 41.55
N LYS A 111 -138.38 -86.86 42.65
CA LYS A 111 -138.50 -87.38 44.03
C LYS A 111 -139.96 -87.40 44.52
N ASP A 112 -140.74 -86.38 44.21
CA ASP A 112 -142.17 -86.32 44.53
C ASP A 112 -142.97 -87.31 43.69
N VAL A 113 -142.68 -87.43 42.39
CA VAL A 113 -143.28 -88.44 41.49
C VAL A 113 -142.97 -89.86 41.98
N ARG A 114 -141.71 -90.16 42.35
CA ARG A 114 -141.31 -91.44 42.97
C ARG A 114 -142.09 -91.72 44.26
N THR A 115 -142.30 -90.71 45.09
CA THR A 115 -143.07 -90.83 46.35
C THR A 115 -144.56 -91.11 46.08
N ASN A 116 -145.17 -90.37 45.16
CA ASN A 116 -146.58 -90.53 44.79
C ASN A 116 -146.86 -91.90 44.12
N ILE A 117 -145.97 -92.37 43.24
CA ILE A 117 -146.08 -93.71 42.63
C ILE A 117 -146.01 -94.79 43.69
N LYS A 118 -145.13 -94.65 44.70
CA LYS A 118 -145.07 -95.60 45.81
C LYS A 118 -146.37 -95.62 46.62
N LEU A 119 -146.90 -94.45 47.00
CA LEU A 119 -148.17 -94.36 47.74
C LEU A 119 -149.35 -94.96 46.96
N LEU A 120 -149.41 -94.75 45.64
CA LEU A 120 -150.43 -95.34 44.77
C LEU A 120 -150.28 -96.86 44.68
N ALA A 121 -149.06 -97.39 44.50
CA ALA A 121 -148.81 -98.83 44.47
C ALA A 121 -149.13 -99.50 45.82
N ASP A 122 -148.71 -98.89 46.93
CA ASP A 122 -148.98 -99.38 48.29
C ASP A 122 -150.48 -99.33 48.63
N SER A 123 -151.24 -98.37 48.08
CA SER A 123 -152.70 -98.28 48.23
C SER A 123 -153.51 -99.17 47.26
N ALA A 124 -152.89 -99.71 46.20
CA ALA A 124 -153.57 -100.51 45.17
C ALA A 124 -153.43 -102.03 45.36
N ARG A 125 -152.55 -102.49 46.27
CA ARG A 125 -152.44 -103.91 46.63
C ARG A 125 -153.60 -104.33 47.54
N GLY A 126 -154.57 -105.05 46.96
CA GLY A 126 -155.51 -105.90 47.70
C GLY A 126 -154.94 -107.31 47.93
N ASP A 127 -155.79 -108.28 48.25
CA ASP A 127 -155.37 -109.67 48.54
C ASP A 127 -155.09 -110.54 47.29
N ASP A 128 -155.30 -110.03 46.07
CA ASP A 128 -155.08 -110.79 44.83
C ASP A 128 -153.59 -110.80 44.43
N THR A 129 -152.98 -111.98 44.47
CA THR A 129 -151.56 -112.21 44.16
C THR A 129 -151.16 -111.85 42.74
N LEU A 130 -152.03 -112.02 41.74
CA LEU A 130 -151.72 -111.66 40.36
C LEU A 130 -151.65 -110.13 40.19
N ILE A 131 -152.58 -109.43 40.82
CA ILE A 131 -152.63 -107.96 40.80
C ILE A 131 -151.42 -107.37 41.57
N ILE A 132 -151.03 -107.98 42.70
CA ILE A 132 -149.82 -107.61 43.43
C ILE A 132 -148.57 -107.69 42.54
N ASP A 133 -148.37 -108.81 41.82
CA ASP A 133 -147.17 -109.01 41.00
C ASP A 133 -147.13 -108.09 39.78
N GLU A 134 -148.26 -107.79 39.15
CA GLU A 134 -148.32 -106.84 38.04
C GLU A 134 -148.07 -105.39 38.50
N ILE A 135 -148.59 -104.99 39.67
CA ILE A 135 -148.24 -103.71 40.33
C ILE A 135 -146.74 -103.65 40.65
N ASN A 136 -146.16 -104.73 41.20
CA ASN A 136 -144.73 -104.79 41.53
C ASN A 136 -143.84 -104.65 40.28
N ASN A 137 -144.22 -105.29 39.18
CA ASN A 137 -143.54 -105.18 37.88
C ASN A 137 -143.61 -103.74 37.33
N LEU A 138 -144.81 -103.14 37.31
CA LEU A 138 -145.00 -101.76 36.85
C LEU A 138 -144.25 -100.74 37.71
N GLN A 139 -144.26 -100.90 39.04
CA GLN A 139 -143.48 -100.06 39.96
C GLN A 139 -141.98 -100.18 39.68
N THR A 140 -141.46 -101.40 39.50
CA THR A 140 -140.05 -101.66 39.20
C THR A 140 -139.62 -101.07 37.84
N GLN A 141 -140.43 -101.24 36.79
CA GLN A 141 -140.14 -100.65 35.48
C GLN A 141 -140.18 -99.12 35.51
N THR A 142 -141.07 -98.53 36.32
CA THR A 142 -141.21 -97.08 36.42
C THR A 142 -140.06 -96.47 37.22
N GLU A 143 -139.66 -97.10 38.32
CA GLU A 143 -138.47 -96.72 39.11
C GLU A 143 -137.18 -96.79 38.27
N LEU A 144 -137.04 -97.83 37.43
CA LEU A 144 -135.91 -97.97 36.52
C LEU A 144 -135.91 -96.91 35.39
N LYS A 145 -137.09 -96.44 34.93
CA LYS A 145 -137.22 -95.32 34.00
C LYS A 145 -136.90 -93.98 34.67
N LEU A 146 -137.43 -93.73 35.87
CA LEU A 146 -137.14 -92.52 36.66
C LEU A 146 -135.65 -92.41 36.99
N THR A 147 -135.00 -93.51 37.36
CA THR A 147 -133.54 -93.56 37.60
C THR A 147 -132.74 -93.24 36.35
N LYS A 148 -133.16 -93.72 35.17
CA LYS A 148 -132.52 -93.35 33.88
C LYS A 148 -132.66 -91.85 33.57
N ILE A 149 -133.84 -91.27 33.83
CA ILE A 149 -134.07 -89.83 33.66
C ILE A 149 -133.20 -89.04 34.64
N GLN A 150 -133.20 -89.41 35.92
CA GLN A 150 -132.41 -88.76 36.97
C GLN A 150 -130.90 -88.77 36.65
N ASN A 151 -130.37 -89.91 36.17
CA ASN A 151 -128.97 -90.01 35.75
C ASN A 151 -128.68 -89.13 34.52
N GLY A 152 -129.60 -89.07 33.54
CA GLY A 152 -129.48 -88.14 32.40
C GLY A 152 -129.44 -86.67 32.82
N CYS A 153 -130.26 -86.27 33.79
CA CYS A 153 -130.26 -84.92 34.36
C CYS A 153 -128.92 -84.59 35.06
N TYR A 154 -128.29 -85.55 35.76
CA TYR A 154 -126.96 -85.34 36.36
C TYR A 154 -125.85 -85.23 35.30
N THR A 155 -125.88 -86.05 34.25
CA THR A 155 -124.91 -85.93 33.14
C THR A 155 -125.01 -84.55 32.50
N PHE A 156 -126.24 -84.12 32.15
CA PHE A 156 -126.48 -82.81 31.55
C PHE A 156 -126.10 -81.63 32.47
N GLU A 157 -126.35 -81.71 33.78
CA GLU A 157 -125.94 -80.65 34.71
C GLU A 157 -124.41 -80.55 34.87
N ASN A 158 -123.71 -81.69 34.84
CA ASN A 158 -122.24 -81.71 34.80
C ASN A 158 -121.69 -81.10 33.49
N GLU A 159 -122.25 -81.47 32.34
CA GLU A 159 -121.87 -80.91 31.02
C GLU A 159 -122.12 -79.39 30.97
N VAL A 160 -123.29 -78.92 31.40
CA VAL A 160 -123.62 -77.48 31.50
C VAL A 160 -122.68 -76.75 32.47
N THR A 161 -122.26 -77.39 33.56
CA THR A 161 -121.31 -76.79 34.52
C THR A 161 -119.90 -76.70 33.93
N GLN A 162 -119.43 -77.71 33.20
CA GLN A 162 -118.17 -77.67 32.46
C GLN A 162 -118.19 -76.56 31.39
N LEU A 163 -119.24 -76.49 30.56
CA LEU A 163 -119.41 -75.45 29.54
C LEU A 163 -119.45 -74.04 30.16
N ARG A 164 -120.08 -73.85 31.33
CA ARG A 164 -120.03 -72.57 32.07
C ARG A 164 -118.61 -72.19 32.48
N GLN A 165 -117.79 -73.14 32.94
CA GLN A 165 -116.40 -72.88 33.30
C GLN A 165 -115.53 -72.59 32.06
N GLU A 166 -115.74 -73.31 30.95
CA GLU A 166 -115.06 -73.03 29.68
C GLU A 166 -115.39 -71.61 29.17
N VAL A 167 -116.65 -71.18 29.24
CA VAL A 167 -117.08 -69.82 28.86
C VAL A 167 -116.43 -68.75 29.74
N ILE A 168 -116.23 -69.01 31.04
CA ILE A 168 -115.47 -68.10 31.94
C ILE A 168 -114.01 -68.03 31.49
N ASN A 169 -113.35 -69.18 31.32
CA ASN A 169 -111.95 -69.24 30.89
C ASN A 169 -111.73 -68.53 29.53
N LEU A 170 -112.63 -68.73 28.56
CA LEU A 170 -112.61 -68.06 27.26
C LEU A 170 -112.81 -66.54 27.37
N LYS A 171 -113.63 -66.07 28.32
CA LYS A 171 -113.84 -64.64 28.57
C LYS A 171 -112.58 -63.97 29.12
N ASP A 172 -111.86 -64.64 30.02
CA ASP A 172 -110.60 -64.14 30.57
C ASP A 172 -109.47 -64.17 29.51
N ILE A 173 -109.40 -65.21 28.67
CA ILE A 173 -108.49 -65.23 27.51
C ILE A 173 -108.79 -64.07 26.54
N ASN A 174 -110.06 -63.83 26.21
CA ASN A 174 -110.48 -62.72 25.34
C ASN A 174 -110.17 -61.34 25.98
N ARG A 175 -110.22 -61.23 27.31
CA ARG A 175 -109.79 -60.02 28.03
C ARG A 175 -108.29 -59.80 27.89
N ASN A 176 -107.48 -60.81 28.16
CA ASN A 176 -106.01 -60.72 28.05
C ASN A 176 -105.58 -60.39 26.61
N GLN A 177 -106.28 -60.92 25.60
CA GLN A 177 -106.07 -60.55 24.19
C GLN A 177 -106.39 -59.08 23.91
N GLN A 178 -107.43 -58.51 24.54
CA GLN A 178 -107.76 -57.09 24.39
C GLN A 178 -106.72 -56.19 25.08
N GLU A 179 -106.25 -56.57 26.28
CA GLU A 179 -105.21 -55.84 27.02
C GLU A 179 -103.90 -55.82 26.21
N LEU A 180 -103.43 -56.97 25.69
CA LEU A 180 -102.29 -57.05 24.77
C LEU A 180 -102.50 -56.23 23.48
N THR A 181 -103.71 -56.20 22.92
CA THR A 181 -104.02 -55.41 21.71
C THR A 181 -103.90 -53.90 21.99
N ASN A 182 -104.30 -53.46 23.18
CA ASN A 182 -104.18 -52.06 23.60
C ASN A 182 -102.71 -51.68 23.81
N GLU A 183 -101.93 -52.50 24.51
CA GLU A 183 -100.49 -52.29 24.72
C GLU A 183 -99.72 -52.19 23.39
N LEU A 184 -100.01 -53.08 22.44
CA LEU A 184 -99.38 -53.10 21.12
C LEU A 184 -99.79 -51.87 20.29
N GLY A 185 -101.02 -51.37 20.46
CA GLY A 185 -101.47 -50.08 19.93
C GLY A 185 -100.64 -48.90 20.46
N THR A 186 -100.53 -48.76 21.78
CA THR A 186 -99.74 -47.68 22.43
C THR A 186 -98.26 -47.75 22.06
N LEU A 187 -97.68 -48.95 21.94
CA LEU A 187 -96.30 -49.13 21.47
C LEU A 187 -96.14 -48.66 20.01
N ASN A 188 -97.11 -48.97 19.14
CA ASN A 188 -97.09 -48.56 17.74
C ASN A 188 -97.28 -47.04 17.56
N GLU A 189 -98.09 -46.40 18.40
CA GLU A 189 -98.19 -44.93 18.47
C GLU A 189 -96.86 -44.30 18.92
N THR A 190 -96.26 -44.82 19.99
CA THR A 190 -94.95 -44.35 20.50
C THR A 190 -93.83 -44.51 19.46
N LEU A 191 -93.81 -45.63 18.72
CA LEU A 191 -92.86 -45.85 17.63
C LEU A 191 -93.11 -44.90 16.45
N LYS A 192 -94.37 -44.56 16.15
CA LYS A 192 -94.69 -43.58 15.12
C LYS A 192 -94.19 -42.18 15.49
N GLU A 193 -94.43 -41.72 16.72
CA GLU A 193 -93.92 -40.42 17.19
C GLU A 193 -92.38 -40.34 17.09
N GLN A 194 -91.66 -41.43 17.38
CA GLN A 194 -90.21 -41.50 17.21
C GLN A 194 -89.76 -41.48 15.73
N ILE A 195 -90.53 -42.09 14.82
CA ILE A 195 -90.25 -42.05 13.38
C ILE A 195 -90.53 -40.65 12.81
N ASP A 196 -91.59 -40.00 13.25
CA ASP A 196 -91.95 -38.63 12.85
C ASP A 196 -90.85 -37.64 13.34
N ASP A 197 -90.44 -37.69 14.61
CA ASP A 197 -89.34 -36.89 15.19
C ASP A 197 -87.97 -37.12 14.50
N LEU A 198 -87.68 -38.36 14.07
CA LEU A 198 -86.50 -38.66 13.27
C LEU A 198 -86.61 -38.14 11.82
N THR A 199 -87.82 -38.06 11.27
CA THR A 199 -88.08 -37.51 9.93
C THR A 199 -87.83 -36.01 9.93
N ASP A 200 -88.41 -35.26 10.87
CA ASP A 200 -88.23 -33.81 11.03
C ASP A 200 -86.74 -33.44 11.20
N LYS A 201 -85.98 -34.25 11.96
CA LYS A 201 -84.53 -34.09 12.13
C LYS A 201 -83.76 -34.37 10.85
N ASN A 202 -84.18 -35.36 10.07
CA ASN A 202 -83.55 -35.68 8.80
C ASN A 202 -83.81 -34.59 7.74
N GLU A 203 -85.02 -34.01 7.69
CA GLU A 203 -85.30 -32.83 6.85
C GLU A 203 -84.46 -31.61 7.28
N THR A 204 -84.32 -31.38 8.59
CA THR A 204 -83.46 -30.32 9.13
C THR A 204 -81.99 -30.48 8.69
N ILE A 205 -81.45 -31.70 8.79
CA ILE A 205 -80.07 -32.03 8.36
C ILE A 205 -79.92 -31.85 6.84
N GLN A 206 -80.93 -32.23 6.05
CA GLN A 206 -80.92 -32.06 4.60
C GLN A 206 -80.85 -30.58 4.20
N ILE A 207 -81.62 -29.71 4.87
CA ILE A 207 -81.58 -28.25 4.66
C ILE A 207 -80.20 -27.68 5.01
N GLU A 208 -79.58 -28.12 6.12
CA GLU A 208 -78.21 -27.71 6.45
C GLU A 208 -77.20 -28.14 5.39
N ILE A 209 -77.30 -29.38 4.86
CA ILE A 209 -76.43 -29.88 3.79
C ILE A 209 -76.57 -29.06 2.51
N GLU A 210 -77.80 -28.70 2.12
CA GLU A 210 -78.07 -27.88 0.94
C GLU A 210 -77.50 -26.45 1.09
N GLU A 211 -77.66 -25.82 2.26
CA GLU A 211 -77.04 -24.51 2.51
C GLU A 211 -75.50 -24.59 2.56
N LYS A 212 -74.92 -25.64 3.16
CA LYS A 212 -73.45 -25.83 3.13
C LYS A 212 -72.93 -26.05 1.71
N THR A 213 -73.67 -26.76 0.86
CA THR A 213 -73.32 -26.98 -0.55
C THR A 213 -73.32 -25.65 -1.30
N ARG A 214 -74.39 -24.85 -1.17
CA ARG A 214 -74.48 -23.50 -1.76
C ARG A 214 -73.35 -22.57 -1.30
N LEU A 215 -72.98 -22.61 -0.01
CA LEU A 215 -71.88 -21.79 0.53
C LEU A 215 -70.51 -22.27 0.05
N TYR A 216 -70.35 -23.57 -0.22
CA TYR A 216 -69.15 -24.12 -0.84
C TYR A 216 -69.02 -23.67 -2.31
N GLU A 217 -70.09 -23.75 -3.09
CA GLU A 217 -70.15 -23.26 -4.48
C GLU A 217 -69.78 -21.77 -4.56
N GLN A 218 -70.42 -20.90 -3.76
CA GLN A 218 -70.07 -19.49 -3.66
C GLN A 218 -68.61 -19.21 -3.23
N SER A 219 -68.01 -20.13 -2.45
CA SER A 219 -66.60 -20.02 -2.06
C SER A 219 -65.66 -20.46 -3.17
N GLN A 220 -66.09 -21.40 -4.02
CA GLN A 220 -65.36 -21.86 -5.21
C GLN A 220 -65.39 -20.80 -6.32
N ASP A 221 -66.57 -20.24 -6.62
CA ASP A 221 -66.73 -19.14 -7.59
C ASP A 221 -65.78 -17.97 -7.27
N ARG A 222 -65.74 -17.55 -6.00
CA ARG A 222 -64.84 -16.48 -5.53
C ARG A 222 -63.36 -16.86 -5.54
N LEU A 223 -63.03 -18.15 -5.39
CA LEU A 223 -61.65 -18.63 -5.52
C LEU A 223 -61.20 -18.56 -6.98
N ASP A 224 -62.09 -18.86 -7.93
CA ASP A 224 -61.80 -18.79 -9.37
C ASP A 224 -61.80 -17.34 -9.89
N GLU A 225 -62.65 -16.46 -9.37
CA GLU A 225 -62.57 -15.00 -9.56
C GLU A 225 -61.18 -14.47 -9.12
N CYS A 226 -60.76 -14.77 -7.88
CA CYS A 226 -59.43 -14.36 -7.40
C CYS A 226 -58.27 -15.03 -8.16
N ARG A 227 -58.46 -16.19 -8.82
CA ARG A 227 -57.44 -16.79 -9.69
C ARG A 227 -57.27 -16.01 -10.99
N GLU A 228 -58.37 -15.60 -11.62
CA GLU A 228 -58.35 -14.80 -12.84
C GLU A 228 -57.78 -13.39 -12.58
N GLU A 229 -58.14 -12.77 -11.45
CA GLU A 229 -57.50 -11.52 -10.99
C GLU A 229 -55.97 -11.66 -10.85
N ASN A 230 -55.50 -12.74 -10.21
CA ASN A 230 -54.06 -13.00 -10.07
C ASN A 230 -53.39 -13.28 -11.42
N TYR A 231 -54.08 -13.91 -12.37
CA TYR A 231 -53.58 -14.14 -13.72
C TYR A 231 -53.41 -12.83 -14.49
N HIS A 232 -54.43 -11.96 -14.49
CA HIS A 232 -54.34 -10.63 -15.11
C HIS A 232 -53.28 -9.73 -14.44
N LEU A 233 -53.15 -9.78 -13.10
CA LEU A 233 -52.08 -9.07 -12.39
C LEU A 233 -50.69 -9.60 -12.77
N SER A 234 -50.54 -10.92 -12.95
CA SER A 234 -49.28 -11.53 -13.37
C SER A 234 -48.89 -11.12 -14.79
N GLN A 235 -49.83 -11.16 -15.74
CA GLN A 235 -49.61 -10.66 -17.11
C GLN A 235 -49.25 -9.16 -17.13
N SER A 236 -49.91 -8.36 -16.29
CA SER A 236 -49.64 -6.91 -16.18
C SER A 236 -48.25 -6.63 -15.61
N LEU A 237 -47.79 -7.44 -14.65
CA LEU A 237 -46.45 -7.38 -14.09
C LEU A 237 -45.38 -7.84 -15.08
N GLU A 238 -45.65 -8.87 -15.88
CA GLU A 238 -44.75 -9.38 -16.92
C GLU A 238 -44.53 -8.33 -18.01
N GLY A 239 -45.59 -7.74 -18.57
CA GLY A 239 -45.49 -6.66 -19.56
C GLY A 239 -44.79 -5.41 -19.01
N ALA A 240 -45.08 -5.02 -17.77
CA ALA A 240 -44.36 -3.91 -17.11
C ALA A 240 -42.86 -4.21 -16.89
N HIS A 241 -42.48 -5.48 -16.73
CA HIS A 241 -41.08 -5.89 -16.64
C HIS A 241 -40.39 -5.89 -18.01
N GLU A 242 -41.10 -6.22 -19.10
CA GLU A 242 -40.61 -6.07 -20.47
C GLU A 242 -40.35 -4.59 -20.81
N ASP A 243 -41.31 -3.70 -20.53
CA ASP A 243 -41.19 -2.23 -20.70
C ASP A 243 -39.95 -1.66 -19.98
N ILE A 244 -39.74 -2.06 -18.72
CA ILE A 244 -38.56 -1.65 -17.94
C ILE A 244 -37.27 -2.17 -18.61
N THR A 245 -37.25 -3.40 -19.10
CA THR A 245 -36.07 -4.02 -19.72
C THR A 245 -35.71 -3.35 -21.05
N GLU A 246 -36.68 -2.97 -21.88
CA GLU A 246 -36.42 -2.18 -23.08
C GLU A 246 -35.92 -0.77 -22.72
N SER A 247 -36.52 -0.13 -21.71
CA SER A 247 -36.12 1.20 -21.22
C SER A 247 -34.66 1.23 -20.72
N GLU A 248 -34.23 0.22 -19.96
CA GLU A 248 -32.83 0.07 -19.54
C GLU A 248 -31.88 -0.12 -20.73
N LEU A 249 -32.26 -0.94 -21.72
CA LEU A 249 -31.47 -1.16 -22.94
C LEU A 249 -31.36 0.13 -23.79
N VAL A 250 -32.41 0.95 -23.84
CA VAL A 250 -32.39 2.28 -24.47
C VAL A 250 -31.49 3.26 -23.69
N HIS A 251 -31.53 3.23 -22.36
CA HIS A 251 -30.68 4.06 -21.49
C HIS A 251 -29.19 3.74 -21.68
N ASP A 252 -28.82 2.46 -21.70
CA ASP A 252 -27.43 2.04 -21.89
C ASP A 252 -26.90 2.41 -23.28
N LYS A 253 -27.75 2.27 -24.31
CA LYS A 253 -27.46 2.71 -25.69
C LYS A 253 -27.26 4.23 -25.79
N LEU A 254 -27.92 5.02 -24.93
CA LEU A 254 -27.71 6.47 -24.81
C LEU A 254 -26.39 6.79 -24.08
N ASN A 255 -26.08 6.09 -22.98
CA ASN A 255 -24.83 6.24 -22.24
C ASN A 255 -23.60 5.92 -23.11
N GLN A 256 -23.66 4.87 -23.93
CA GLN A 256 -22.60 4.54 -24.89
C GLN A 256 -22.39 5.68 -25.91
N LYS A 257 -23.46 6.24 -26.48
CA LYS A 257 -23.38 7.41 -27.39
C LYS A 257 -22.75 8.63 -26.71
N LEU A 258 -23.17 8.95 -25.48
CA LEU A 258 -22.61 10.07 -24.71
C LEU A 258 -21.11 9.87 -24.41
N ARG A 259 -20.69 8.64 -24.08
CA ARG A 259 -19.28 8.30 -23.84
C ARG A 259 -18.42 8.48 -25.10
N ILE A 260 -18.92 8.04 -26.27
CA ILE A 260 -18.26 8.26 -27.56
C ILE A 260 -18.15 9.77 -27.87
N LEU A 261 -19.23 10.53 -27.69
CA LEU A 261 -19.25 11.97 -27.92
C LEU A 261 -18.25 12.72 -27.03
N GLY A 262 -18.18 12.35 -25.74
CA GLY A 262 -17.23 12.92 -24.78
C GLY A 262 -15.77 12.64 -25.16
N LEU A 263 -15.45 11.40 -25.54
CA LEU A 263 -14.12 11.03 -26.04
C LEU A 263 -13.75 11.81 -27.31
N THR A 264 -14.67 11.96 -28.26
CA THR A 264 -14.46 12.77 -29.48
C THR A 264 -14.20 14.25 -29.15
N HIS A 265 -14.93 14.84 -28.19
CA HIS A 265 -14.68 16.22 -27.75
C HIS A 265 -13.31 16.39 -27.07
N ILE A 266 -12.89 15.42 -26.25
CA ILE A 266 -11.55 15.41 -25.63
C ILE A 266 -10.45 15.30 -26.70
N ALA A 267 -10.61 14.42 -27.69
CA ALA A 267 -9.66 14.27 -28.79
C ALA A 267 -9.55 15.56 -29.64
N TRP A 268 -10.67 16.23 -29.90
CA TRP A 268 -10.69 17.53 -30.59
C TRP A 268 -9.96 18.61 -29.79
N ARG A 269 -10.23 18.74 -28.48
CA ARG A 269 -9.49 19.67 -27.59
C ARG A 269 -7.99 19.38 -27.58
N ALA A 270 -7.59 18.11 -27.49
CA ALA A 270 -6.19 17.69 -27.50
C ALA A 270 -5.47 18.03 -28.82
N ARG A 271 -6.16 17.91 -29.96
CA ARG A 271 -5.63 18.31 -31.28
C ARG A 271 -5.37 19.81 -31.34
N ASN A 272 -6.32 20.62 -30.88
CA ASN A 272 -6.19 22.08 -30.88
C ASN A 272 -5.09 22.55 -29.91
N LEU A 273 -4.97 21.92 -28.74
CA LEU A 273 -3.89 22.19 -27.79
C LEU A 273 -2.50 21.87 -28.38
N ARG A 274 -2.35 20.77 -29.13
CA ARG A 274 -1.10 20.47 -29.84
C ARG A 274 -0.76 21.52 -30.90
N GLN A 275 -1.75 22.00 -31.67
CA GLN A 275 -1.53 23.07 -32.65
C GLN A 275 -1.08 24.38 -31.99
N ALA A 276 -1.67 24.76 -30.85
CA ALA A 276 -1.25 25.92 -30.08
C ALA A 276 0.16 25.77 -29.48
N GLN A 277 0.57 24.54 -29.11
CA GLN A 277 1.91 24.26 -28.59
C GLN A 277 3.00 24.36 -29.67
N ILE A 278 2.75 23.86 -30.89
CA ILE A 278 3.71 23.90 -32.00
C ILE A 278 4.10 25.35 -32.34
N LEU A 279 3.11 26.22 -32.53
CA LEU A 279 3.30 27.65 -32.83
C LEU A 279 4.15 28.39 -31.76
N ASN A 280 4.06 27.95 -30.50
CA ASN A 280 4.81 28.56 -29.39
C ASN A 280 6.29 28.12 -29.37
N VAL A 281 6.60 26.88 -29.76
CA VAL A 281 7.98 26.37 -29.80
C VAL A 281 8.79 27.02 -30.94
N GLU A 282 8.17 27.15 -32.13
CA GLU A 282 8.81 27.75 -33.31
C GLU A 282 9.16 29.23 -33.05
N PHE A 283 8.22 30.01 -32.51
CA PHE A 283 8.40 31.43 -32.23
C PHE A 283 9.55 31.71 -31.24
N ASN A 284 9.66 30.93 -30.16
CA ASN A 284 10.72 31.10 -29.15
C ASN A 284 12.09 30.65 -29.66
N THR A 285 12.14 29.64 -30.53
CA THR A 285 13.39 29.18 -31.19
C THR A 285 13.94 30.28 -32.09
N ALA A 286 13.12 30.85 -32.99
CA ALA A 286 13.50 31.94 -33.88
C ALA A 286 13.98 33.19 -33.11
N ARG A 287 13.26 33.56 -32.04
CA ARG A 287 13.60 34.71 -31.17
C ARG A 287 14.97 34.59 -30.51
N THR A 288 15.40 33.37 -30.19
CA THR A 288 16.68 33.09 -29.54
C THR A 288 17.83 33.13 -30.54
N ALA A 289 17.65 32.53 -31.73
CA ALA A 289 18.64 32.57 -32.80
C ALA A 289 18.99 34.01 -33.24
N TRP A 290 17.98 34.88 -33.40
CA TRP A 290 18.18 36.27 -33.81
C TRP A 290 19.03 37.09 -32.83
N ARG A 291 18.81 36.92 -31.52
CA ARG A 291 19.61 37.58 -30.47
C ARG A 291 21.09 37.18 -30.57
N ASN A 292 21.35 35.87 -30.62
CA ASN A 292 22.71 35.33 -30.69
C ASN A 292 23.47 35.83 -31.94
N GLN A 293 22.79 35.96 -33.08
CA GLN A 293 23.41 36.50 -34.29
C GLN A 293 23.72 38.00 -34.18
N ARG A 294 22.85 38.79 -33.53
CA ARG A 294 23.06 40.23 -33.36
C ARG A 294 24.30 40.55 -32.51
N ASP A 295 24.52 39.80 -31.44
CA ASP A 295 25.67 40.04 -30.56
C ASP A 295 27.00 39.48 -31.13
N ARG A 296 26.96 38.39 -31.92
CA ARG A 296 28.11 37.95 -32.75
C ARG A 296 28.55 39.06 -33.71
N ASN A 297 27.62 39.65 -34.47
CA ASN A 297 27.92 40.73 -35.41
C ASN A 297 28.53 41.95 -34.69
N ARG A 298 28.06 42.27 -33.48
CA ARG A 298 28.59 43.36 -32.64
C ARG A 298 30.02 43.11 -32.15
N HIS A 299 30.39 41.85 -31.85
CA HIS A 299 31.77 41.51 -31.49
C HIS A 299 32.71 41.63 -32.69
N ILE A 300 32.34 41.07 -33.84
CA ILE A 300 33.14 41.13 -35.08
C ILE A 300 33.44 42.58 -35.51
N ALA A 301 32.45 43.48 -35.36
CA ALA A 301 32.63 44.90 -35.66
C ALA A 301 33.69 45.59 -34.77
N ARG A 302 33.83 45.18 -33.51
CA ARG A 302 34.86 45.69 -32.58
C ARG A 302 36.25 45.21 -32.98
N GLU A 303 36.41 43.93 -33.30
CA GLU A 303 37.71 43.38 -33.72
C GLU A 303 38.19 43.99 -35.04
N LEU A 304 37.30 44.20 -36.01
CA LEU A 304 37.62 44.96 -37.22
C LEU A 304 38.11 46.38 -36.93
N GLN A 305 37.57 47.05 -35.90
CA GLN A 305 38.03 48.37 -35.48
C GLN A 305 39.40 48.33 -34.78
N ASN A 306 39.66 47.29 -33.97
CA ASN A 306 40.95 47.04 -33.33
C ASN A 306 42.06 46.79 -34.37
N CYS A 307 41.83 45.88 -35.33
CA CYS A 307 42.77 45.61 -36.42
C CYS A 307 43.07 46.87 -37.25
N ARG A 308 42.06 47.70 -37.54
CA ARG A 308 42.22 49.01 -38.23
C ARG A 308 42.92 50.10 -37.41
N ARG A 309 43.13 49.90 -36.10
CA ARG A 309 44.02 50.72 -35.27
C ARG A 309 45.43 50.14 -35.28
N HIS A 310 45.58 48.85 -35.03
CA HIS A 310 46.89 48.18 -35.00
C HIS A 310 47.67 48.34 -36.33
N GLY A 311 47.01 48.15 -37.48
CA GLY A 311 47.63 48.37 -38.79
C GLY A 311 48.07 49.82 -39.05
N ARG A 312 47.43 50.82 -38.41
CA ARG A 312 47.89 52.22 -38.48
C ARG A 312 49.10 52.49 -37.61
N ASN A 313 49.20 51.85 -36.44
CA ASN A 313 50.39 51.94 -35.60
C ASN A 313 51.60 51.34 -36.33
N LEU A 314 51.47 50.12 -36.87
CA LEU A 314 52.52 49.46 -37.66
C LEU A 314 52.98 50.30 -38.87
N GLN A 315 52.07 51.03 -39.51
CA GLN A 315 52.42 51.95 -40.60
C GLN A 315 53.25 53.14 -40.12
N ASN A 316 52.94 53.70 -38.94
CA ASN A 316 53.72 54.79 -38.31
C ASN A 316 55.10 54.28 -37.86
N ASP A 317 55.14 53.09 -37.23
CA ASP A 317 56.38 52.45 -36.77
C ASP A 317 57.32 52.16 -37.96
N LYS A 318 56.77 51.69 -39.09
CA LYS A 318 57.52 51.52 -40.34
C LYS A 318 58.17 52.83 -40.80
N VAL A 319 57.40 53.92 -40.89
CA VAL A 319 57.92 55.24 -41.31
C VAL A 319 59.02 55.74 -40.38
N LEU A 320 58.89 55.50 -39.07
CA LEU A 320 59.91 55.84 -38.08
C LEU A 320 61.20 55.01 -38.29
N ILE A 321 61.08 53.70 -38.54
CA ILE A 321 62.22 52.81 -38.81
C ILE A 321 62.93 53.19 -40.11
N GLU A 322 62.19 53.51 -41.19
CA GLU A 322 62.76 53.95 -42.47
C GLU A 322 63.54 55.27 -42.30
N PHE A 323 62.98 56.25 -41.57
CA PHE A 323 63.66 57.49 -41.22
C PHE A 323 64.97 57.29 -40.45
N TRP A 324 65.00 56.39 -39.47
CA TRP A 324 66.23 56.09 -38.72
C TRP A 324 67.27 55.34 -39.56
N ARG A 325 66.83 54.37 -40.38
CA ARG A 325 67.68 53.61 -41.31
C ARG A 325 68.44 54.54 -42.25
N ASP A 326 67.73 55.42 -42.95
CA ASP A 326 68.35 56.33 -43.93
C ASP A 326 69.34 57.29 -43.26
N ARG A 327 69.01 57.76 -42.05
CA ARG A 327 69.87 58.63 -41.25
C ARG A 327 71.13 57.92 -40.73
N ILE A 328 71.08 56.61 -40.52
CA ILE A 328 72.25 55.77 -40.19
C ILE A 328 73.12 55.57 -41.44
N ILE A 329 72.52 55.22 -42.59
CA ILE A 329 73.23 55.06 -43.87
C ILE A 329 73.98 56.35 -44.25
N LEU A 330 73.34 57.51 -44.10
CA LEU A 330 73.94 58.83 -44.35
C LEU A 330 75.13 59.15 -43.41
N ARG A 331 75.16 58.63 -42.18
CA ARG A 331 76.33 58.73 -41.30
C ARG A 331 77.43 57.77 -41.72
N TYR A 332 77.07 56.52 -42.05
CA TYR A 332 78.01 55.48 -42.44
C TYR A 332 78.80 55.86 -43.70
N GLU A 333 78.13 56.30 -44.77
CA GLU A 333 78.81 56.73 -46.00
C GLU A 333 79.70 57.97 -45.78
N LYS A 334 79.26 58.93 -44.95
CA LYS A 334 80.10 60.08 -44.56
C LYS A 334 81.34 59.67 -43.77
N TRP A 335 81.24 58.67 -42.88
CA TRP A 335 82.38 58.12 -42.15
C TRP A 335 83.32 57.34 -43.07
N LYS A 336 82.78 56.41 -43.87
CA LYS A 336 83.48 55.60 -44.87
C LYS A 336 84.31 56.46 -45.82
N ASN A 337 83.74 57.55 -46.36
CA ASN A 337 84.45 58.46 -47.25
C ASN A 337 85.57 59.23 -46.53
N LYS A 338 85.39 59.65 -45.27
CA LYS A 338 86.48 60.20 -44.46
C LYS A 338 87.60 59.18 -44.24
N THR A 339 87.26 57.94 -43.87
CA THR A 339 88.23 56.86 -43.66
C THR A 339 89.00 56.52 -44.94
N HIS A 340 88.34 56.59 -46.12
CA HIS A 340 89.00 56.39 -47.41
C HIS A 340 89.97 57.54 -47.77
N GLY A 341 89.58 58.80 -47.53
CA GLY A 341 90.46 59.95 -47.71
C GLY A 341 91.68 59.92 -46.78
N VAL A 342 91.48 59.58 -45.50
CA VAL A 342 92.58 59.37 -44.54
C VAL A 342 93.51 58.23 -44.99
N ARG A 343 92.98 57.12 -45.51
CA ARG A 343 93.81 56.04 -46.08
C ARG A 343 94.64 56.49 -47.28
N GLN A 344 94.11 57.32 -48.18
CA GLN A 344 94.89 57.88 -49.29
C GLN A 344 96.00 58.83 -48.81
N ILE A 345 95.73 59.67 -47.82
CA ILE A 345 96.75 60.54 -47.20
C ILE A 345 97.86 59.70 -46.56
N ILE A 346 97.51 58.66 -45.80
CA ILE A 346 98.49 57.72 -45.20
C ILE A 346 99.31 57.02 -46.29
N ASN A 347 98.71 56.60 -47.41
CA ASN A 347 99.45 55.92 -48.48
C ASN A 347 100.46 56.85 -49.17
N ASN A 348 100.09 58.11 -49.41
CA ASN A 348 101.00 59.13 -49.95
C ASN A 348 102.14 59.45 -48.97
N LEU A 349 101.85 59.55 -47.67
CA LEU A 349 102.87 59.75 -46.63
C LEU A 349 103.81 58.54 -46.53
N ASN A 350 103.30 57.31 -46.64
CA ASN A 350 104.13 56.10 -46.65
C ASN A 350 105.07 56.05 -47.87
N GLN A 351 104.64 56.55 -49.04
CA GLN A 351 105.54 56.69 -50.20
C GLN A 351 106.65 57.73 -49.96
N GLN A 352 106.34 58.85 -49.30
CA GLN A 352 107.36 59.84 -48.89
C GLN A 352 108.31 59.27 -47.83
N ILE A 353 107.80 58.51 -46.85
CA ILE A 353 108.60 57.83 -45.84
C ILE A 353 109.55 56.82 -46.49
N PHE A 354 109.09 56.01 -47.46
CA PHE A 354 109.94 55.07 -48.18
C PHE A 354 111.06 55.77 -48.98
N ALA A 355 110.77 56.94 -49.57
CA ALA A 355 111.79 57.75 -50.24
C ALA A 355 112.85 58.29 -49.26
N LEU A 356 112.44 58.70 -48.05
CA LEU A 356 113.35 59.18 -46.99
C LEU A 356 114.15 58.05 -46.32
N GLN A 357 113.56 56.87 -46.15
CA GLN A 357 114.19 55.70 -45.51
C GLN A 357 115.42 55.17 -46.27
N ASN A 358 115.56 55.49 -47.56
CA ASN A 358 116.73 55.12 -48.37
C ASN A 358 117.93 56.10 -48.21
N ASN A 359 117.84 57.11 -47.35
CA ASN A 359 118.95 58.01 -46.98
C ASN A 359 119.00 58.23 -45.45
N PRO A 360 119.68 57.36 -44.69
CA PRO A 360 119.67 57.43 -43.22
C PRO A 360 120.54 58.57 -42.66
N LEU A 361 119.88 59.58 -42.08
CA LEU A 361 120.53 60.59 -41.23
C LEU A 361 120.91 60.00 -39.87
N VAL A 362 122.10 60.35 -39.36
CA VAL A 362 122.67 59.79 -38.12
C VAL A 362 122.28 60.63 -36.90
N ASN A 363 121.68 59.96 -35.90
CA ASN A 363 121.47 60.34 -34.50
C ASN A 363 120.73 61.66 -34.15
N PRO A 364 119.80 61.53 -33.19
CA PRO A 364 119.78 62.41 -32.03
C PRO A 364 119.98 61.62 -30.71
N LEU A 365 121.23 61.57 -30.23
CA LEU A 365 121.55 61.32 -28.82
C LEU A 365 121.59 62.69 -28.13
N ASN A 366 120.70 62.98 -27.16
CA ASN A 366 120.85 64.02 -26.12
C ASN A 366 119.56 64.18 -25.27
N MET A 367 119.48 63.54 -24.09
CA MET A 367 118.53 63.89 -23.01
C MET A 367 119.07 63.47 -21.63
N ALA A 368 120.12 64.14 -21.16
CA ALA A 368 120.63 64.05 -19.78
C ALA A 368 121.13 65.44 -19.33
N ALA A 369 120.95 65.81 -18.06
CA ALA A 369 121.16 67.16 -17.57
C ALA A 369 122.24 67.26 -16.47
N ILE A 370 122.75 68.48 -16.25
CA ILE A 370 123.80 68.73 -15.24
C ILE A 370 123.34 68.43 -13.80
N GLN A 371 122.03 68.46 -13.53
CA GLN A 371 121.45 68.07 -12.24
C GLN A 371 121.72 66.60 -11.89
N ASP A 372 121.67 65.71 -12.88
CA ASP A 372 121.82 64.27 -12.69
C ASP A 372 123.25 63.94 -12.20
N VAL A 373 124.25 64.53 -12.86
CA VAL A 373 125.68 64.43 -12.49
C VAL A 373 125.95 65.06 -11.13
N THR A 374 125.37 66.24 -10.86
CA THR A 374 125.61 66.94 -9.58
C THR A 374 125.04 66.15 -8.40
N SER A 375 123.87 65.52 -8.57
CA SER A 375 123.24 64.67 -7.57
C SER A 375 124.02 63.39 -7.29
N ALA A 376 124.61 62.76 -8.33
CA ALA A 376 125.41 61.55 -8.19
C ALA A 376 126.74 61.77 -7.44
N LEU A 377 127.39 62.92 -7.62
CA LEU A 377 128.70 63.22 -7.04
C LEU A 377 128.64 63.77 -5.59
N ALA A 378 127.52 64.40 -5.21
CA ALA A 378 127.33 64.98 -3.89
C ALA A 378 127.68 64.06 -2.70
N PRO A 379 127.24 62.78 -2.63
CA PRO A 379 127.59 61.90 -1.51
C PRO A 379 129.08 61.52 -1.48
N MET A 380 129.76 61.43 -2.62
CA MET A 380 131.20 61.15 -2.68
C MET A 380 132.02 62.33 -2.15
N ILE A 381 131.68 63.56 -2.56
CA ILE A 381 132.33 64.78 -2.06
C ILE A 381 132.09 64.96 -0.55
N ALA A 382 130.93 64.51 -0.04
CA ALA A 382 130.61 64.60 1.38
C ALA A 382 131.47 63.69 2.28
N GLN A 383 132.05 62.62 1.74
CA GLN A 383 132.96 61.72 2.46
C GLN A 383 134.38 62.27 2.61
N ILE A 384 134.76 63.29 1.82
CA ILE A 384 136.07 63.95 1.96
C ILE A 384 136.02 64.89 3.18
N PRO A 385 136.90 64.71 4.20
CA PRO A 385 136.95 65.56 5.38
C PRO A 385 137.24 67.03 5.03
N MET A 386 136.90 67.96 5.92
CA MET A 386 137.30 69.36 5.72
C MET A 386 138.81 69.55 5.89
N TYR A 387 139.43 70.31 5.00
CA TYR A 387 140.86 70.54 5.02
C TYR A 387 141.28 71.52 6.12
N ILE A 388 141.83 70.96 7.21
CA ILE A 388 142.47 71.69 8.31
C ILE A 388 144.01 71.58 8.28
N GLY A 389 144.60 71.10 7.17
CA GLY A 389 146.06 70.90 7.06
C GLY A 389 146.58 69.61 7.69
N GLN A 390 145.78 68.54 7.76
CA GLN A 390 146.18 67.25 8.35
C GLN A 390 147.18 66.46 7.49
N GLU A 391 147.14 66.69 6.18
CA GLU A 391 147.87 65.93 5.16
C GLU A 391 148.33 66.88 4.03
N PRO A 392 149.33 66.52 3.21
CA PRO A 392 149.79 67.34 2.09
C PRO A 392 148.64 67.72 1.12
N PRO A 393 148.62 68.96 0.60
CA PRO A 393 147.59 69.43 -0.34
C PRO A 393 147.38 68.51 -1.56
N ASP A 394 148.46 67.92 -2.08
CA ASP A 394 148.43 66.98 -3.20
C ASP A 394 147.67 65.69 -2.88
N GLU A 395 147.84 65.14 -1.68
CA GLU A 395 147.12 63.94 -1.23
C GLU A 395 145.63 64.23 -1.03
N TYR A 396 145.31 65.39 -0.46
CA TYR A 396 143.93 65.86 -0.32
C TYR A 396 143.25 66.10 -1.69
N TYR A 397 143.95 66.76 -2.61
CA TYR A 397 143.47 67.08 -3.96
C TYR A 397 143.24 65.83 -4.81
N ASN A 398 144.11 64.81 -4.69
CA ASN A 398 143.95 63.54 -5.41
C ASN A 398 142.64 62.81 -5.06
N LYS A 399 142.12 62.96 -3.84
CA LYS A 399 140.81 62.39 -3.44
C LYS A 399 139.66 63.01 -4.25
N PHE A 400 139.72 64.31 -4.52
CA PHE A 400 138.77 64.98 -5.42
C PHE A 400 138.94 64.56 -6.88
N MET A 401 140.17 64.33 -7.35
CA MET A 401 140.41 63.91 -8.74
C MET A 401 139.77 62.55 -9.06
N GLN A 402 139.77 61.60 -8.11
CA GLN A 402 139.07 60.32 -8.27
C GLN A 402 137.55 60.52 -8.44
N VAL A 403 136.94 61.39 -7.64
CA VAL A 403 135.50 61.72 -7.76
C VAL A 403 135.20 62.42 -9.10
N PHE A 404 136.07 63.31 -9.55
CA PHE A 404 135.90 64.00 -10.84
C PHE A 404 136.13 63.07 -12.06
N GLN A 405 136.94 62.02 -11.95
CA GLN A 405 137.02 60.99 -12.99
C GLN A 405 135.68 60.28 -13.18
N TYR A 406 135.01 59.90 -12.09
CA TYR A 406 133.66 59.32 -12.16
C TYR A 406 132.62 60.30 -12.74
N GLY A 407 132.72 61.60 -12.42
CA GLY A 407 131.87 62.62 -13.03
C GLY A 407 132.07 62.80 -14.55
N ASN A 408 133.30 62.64 -15.04
CA ASN A 408 133.62 62.81 -16.46
C ASN A 408 133.05 61.70 -17.35
N THR A 409 132.89 60.46 -16.86
CA THR A 409 132.39 59.32 -17.67
C THR A 409 130.92 59.48 -18.08
N LEU A 410 130.16 60.32 -17.36
CA LEU A 410 128.75 60.62 -17.66
C LEU A 410 128.56 61.56 -18.86
N GLY A 411 129.64 62.09 -19.45
CA GLY A 411 129.61 62.78 -20.75
C GLY A 411 128.89 64.14 -20.81
N VAL A 412 128.38 64.66 -19.69
CA VAL A 412 127.61 65.92 -19.68
C VAL A 412 128.52 67.14 -19.80
N VAL A 413 128.38 67.87 -20.91
CA VAL A 413 129.15 69.09 -21.27
C VAL A 413 129.20 70.15 -20.16
N GLY A 414 128.18 70.20 -19.30
CA GLY A 414 128.11 71.13 -18.16
C GLY A 414 129.11 70.85 -17.02
N PHE A 415 129.73 69.67 -16.95
CA PHE A 415 130.66 69.30 -15.87
C PHE A 415 132.08 69.86 -16.09
N ASN A 416 132.17 71.20 -16.20
CA ASN A 416 133.38 71.93 -16.53
C ASN A 416 134.23 72.32 -15.30
N ASP A 417 135.39 72.91 -15.55
CA ASP A 417 136.41 73.19 -14.53
C ASP A 417 135.99 74.25 -13.51
N ALA A 418 135.07 75.16 -13.86
CA ALA A 418 134.51 76.12 -12.91
C ALA A 418 133.59 75.42 -11.88
N VAL A 419 132.84 74.39 -12.29
CA VAL A 419 132.06 73.55 -11.37
C VAL A 419 132.98 72.73 -10.46
N LYS A 420 134.01 72.09 -11.03
CA LYS A 420 135.02 71.33 -10.29
C LYS A 420 135.77 72.18 -9.26
N THR A 421 136.12 73.42 -9.61
CA THR A 421 136.78 74.37 -8.69
C THR A 421 135.88 74.81 -7.55
N ARG A 422 134.58 75.03 -7.80
CA ARG A 422 133.59 75.30 -6.73
C ARG A 422 133.44 74.12 -5.76
N MET A 423 133.42 72.90 -6.28
CA MET A 423 133.39 71.67 -5.47
C MET A 423 134.63 71.57 -4.57
N LEU A 424 135.83 71.84 -5.10
CA LEU A 424 137.09 71.89 -4.33
C LEU A 424 137.05 72.94 -3.19
N THR A 425 136.62 74.17 -3.48
CA THR A 425 136.51 75.22 -2.44
C THR A 425 135.51 74.89 -1.33
N SER A 426 134.52 74.04 -1.58
CA SER A 426 133.42 73.74 -0.64
C SER A 426 133.83 72.92 0.61
N ARG A 427 135.06 72.40 0.66
CA ARG A 427 135.57 71.56 1.76
C ARG A 427 136.83 72.11 2.44
N LEU A 428 137.12 73.39 2.27
CA LEU A 428 138.18 74.07 3.03
C LEU A 428 137.65 74.50 4.40
N ALA A 429 138.48 74.41 5.45
CA ALA A 429 138.15 74.90 6.79
C ALA A 429 138.65 76.34 7.02
N GLU A 430 138.24 76.96 8.12
CA GLU A 430 138.46 78.39 8.44
C GLU A 430 139.87 78.91 8.10
N ARG A 431 140.93 78.24 8.57
CA ARG A 431 142.34 78.63 8.36
C ARG A 431 142.83 78.49 6.91
N PHE A 432 142.06 77.81 6.07
CA PHE A 432 142.28 77.63 4.64
C PHE A 432 141.15 78.26 3.82
N THR A 433 140.39 79.21 4.37
CA THR A 433 139.31 79.89 3.65
C THR A 433 139.90 80.75 2.52
N PRO A 434 139.37 80.66 1.28
CA PRO A 434 139.81 81.53 0.18
C PRO A 434 139.64 83.03 0.51
N PRO A 435 140.61 83.90 0.18
CA PRO A 435 140.40 85.35 0.22
C PRO A 435 139.34 85.76 -0.81
N ASN A 436 138.72 86.93 -0.59
CA ASN A 436 137.78 87.54 -1.53
C ASN A 436 138.33 88.91 -1.97
N PRO A 437 138.65 89.14 -3.26
CA PRO A 437 138.51 88.23 -4.41
C PRO A 437 139.46 87.02 -4.36
N PHE A 438 139.01 85.88 -4.88
CA PHE A 438 139.81 84.64 -4.89
C PHE A 438 140.78 84.62 -6.08
N GLN A 439 141.99 85.12 -5.82
CA GLN A 439 143.07 85.25 -6.78
C GLN A 439 144.35 84.57 -6.28
N ASN A 440 145.23 84.20 -7.21
CA ASN A 440 146.59 83.77 -6.88
C ASN A 440 147.53 84.97 -6.64
N SER A 441 148.76 84.70 -6.23
CA SER A 441 149.82 85.70 -5.96
C SER A 441 150.27 86.53 -7.18
N ALA A 442 149.67 86.30 -8.36
CA ALA A 442 149.85 87.09 -9.59
C ALA A 442 148.56 87.82 -10.03
N GLY A 443 147.51 87.86 -9.20
CA GLY A 443 146.24 88.56 -9.47
C GLY A 443 145.26 87.82 -10.39
N ASN A 444 145.56 86.61 -10.85
CA ASN A 444 144.67 85.84 -11.71
C ASN A 444 143.59 85.12 -10.87
N GLN A 445 142.34 85.12 -11.35
CA GLN A 445 141.25 84.39 -10.69
C GLN A 445 141.48 82.88 -10.71
N ILE A 446 141.25 82.21 -9.58
CA ILE A 446 141.41 80.77 -9.45
C ILE A 446 140.10 80.08 -9.87
N VAL A 447 140.04 79.70 -11.16
CA VAL A 447 138.84 79.11 -11.81
C VAL A 447 139.05 77.69 -12.36
N THR A 448 140.25 77.12 -12.17
CA THR A 448 140.56 75.72 -12.56
C THR A 448 141.13 74.92 -11.38
N PRO A 449 140.90 73.59 -11.33
CA PRO A 449 141.44 72.72 -10.28
C PRO A 449 142.96 72.83 -10.08
N THR A 450 143.73 72.94 -11.16
CA THR A 450 145.20 73.03 -11.11
C THR A 450 145.68 74.33 -10.44
N LEU A 451 145.01 75.47 -10.70
CA LEU A 451 145.32 76.74 -10.03
C LEU A 451 144.93 76.71 -8.55
N PHE A 452 143.86 75.99 -8.21
CA PHE A 452 143.44 75.78 -6.82
C PHE A 452 144.47 74.96 -6.02
N LEU A 453 145.02 73.89 -6.60
CA LEU A 453 146.08 73.09 -5.94
C LEU A 453 147.32 73.95 -5.64
N GLY A 454 147.80 74.73 -6.61
CA GLY A 454 148.98 75.59 -6.41
C GLY A 454 148.79 76.60 -5.27
N TRP A 455 147.62 77.23 -5.19
CA TRP A 455 147.27 78.12 -4.08
C TRP A 455 147.18 77.38 -2.74
N LEU A 456 146.62 76.17 -2.71
CA LEU A 456 146.52 75.37 -1.48
C LEU A 456 147.91 74.93 -0.98
N GLN A 457 148.84 74.61 -1.90
CA GLN A 457 150.25 74.34 -1.59
C GLN A 457 151.00 75.56 -1.04
N GLU A 458 150.63 76.77 -1.45
CA GLU A 458 151.18 78.03 -0.93
C GLU A 458 150.67 78.27 0.51
N LYS A 459 149.35 78.22 0.72
CA LYS A 459 148.73 78.40 2.04
C LYS A 459 149.06 77.30 3.06
N TYR A 460 149.24 76.06 2.63
CA TYR A 460 149.72 74.99 3.52
C TYR A 460 151.13 75.27 4.06
N ARG A 461 152.03 75.80 3.22
CA ARG A 461 153.38 76.19 3.65
C ARG A 461 153.34 77.37 4.63
N GLU A 462 152.52 78.39 4.39
CA GLU A 462 152.30 79.49 5.36
C GLU A 462 151.82 78.97 6.72
N VAL A 463 150.77 78.12 6.74
CA VAL A 463 150.12 77.68 7.98
C VAL A 463 150.98 76.70 8.78
N MET A 464 151.60 75.70 8.13
CA MET A 464 152.28 74.61 8.83
C MET A 464 153.67 74.97 9.37
N ILE A 465 154.34 75.97 8.77
CA ILE A 465 155.58 76.53 9.33
C ILE A 465 155.27 77.22 10.68
N GLY A 466 154.09 77.83 10.84
CA GLY A 466 153.65 78.43 12.10
C GLY A 466 153.31 77.41 13.20
N THR A 467 152.61 76.31 12.89
CA THR A 467 152.21 75.31 13.90
C THR A 467 153.32 74.36 14.31
N SER A 468 154.26 74.00 13.41
CA SER A 468 155.38 73.12 13.74
C SER A 468 156.30 73.71 14.82
N GLN A 469 156.51 75.04 14.82
CA GLN A 469 157.22 75.76 15.87
C GLN A 469 156.51 75.74 17.25
N ALA A 470 155.21 75.43 17.29
CA ALA A 470 154.43 75.35 18.52
C ALA A 470 154.32 73.92 19.08
N SER A 471 154.00 72.94 18.22
CA SER A 471 153.67 71.56 18.65
C SER A 471 154.87 70.75 19.15
N MET A 472 156.11 71.19 18.91
CA MET A 472 157.34 70.54 19.40
C MET A 472 157.51 70.60 20.95
N LYS A 473 156.43 70.89 21.70
CA LYS A 473 156.36 71.07 23.16
C LYS A 473 155.40 70.07 23.95
N VAL A 474 154.82 68.93 23.43
CA VAL A 474 153.45 68.39 23.89
C VAL A 474 153.04 66.89 24.36
N LEU A 475 153.07 65.77 23.60
CA LEU A 475 151.96 64.70 23.44
C LEU A 475 151.94 63.29 24.22
N ILE A 476 150.75 62.58 24.42
CA ILE A 476 150.54 61.16 25.01
C ILE A 476 149.19 60.34 24.66
N ASN A 477 148.77 59.20 25.36
CA ASN A 477 147.88 58.02 24.90
C ASN A 477 146.93 57.22 25.95
N GLU A 478 145.94 56.31 25.58
CA GLU A 478 145.34 55.12 26.39
C GLU A 478 144.28 54.06 25.72
N LYS A 479 143.33 53.31 26.43
CA LYS A 479 142.69 51.92 26.14
C LYS A 479 141.13 51.59 26.41
N PHE A 480 140.56 50.33 26.22
CA PHE A 480 139.08 49.87 26.17
C PHE A 480 138.61 48.38 26.64
N SER A 481 137.29 47.90 26.59
CA SER A 481 136.71 46.53 27.07
C SER A 481 135.22 46.01 26.63
N PRO A 482 134.68 44.74 26.94
CA PRO A 482 133.44 43.98 26.37
C PRO A 482 132.39 43.14 27.29
N LEU A 483 131.29 42.41 26.81
CA LEU A 483 130.28 41.56 27.64
C LEU A 483 129.34 40.29 27.15
N ASP A 484 127.94 40.20 27.19
CA ASP A 484 126.90 39.09 27.62
C ASP A 484 126.20 37.90 26.72
N THR A 485 125.07 37.19 27.17
CA THR A 485 124.35 35.92 26.60
C THR A 485 122.74 35.70 26.67
N PRO A 486 122.07 34.73 25.93
CA PRO A 486 120.57 34.58 25.74
C PRO A 486 119.84 33.16 25.83
N ASP A 487 118.48 33.11 25.88
CA ASP A 487 117.60 31.92 25.56
C ASP A 487 116.11 32.28 25.26
N ASN A 488 115.71 32.43 23.97
CA ASN A 488 114.31 32.59 23.48
C ASN A 488 114.27 32.55 21.93
N ILE A 489 113.20 31.96 21.33
CA ILE A 489 113.01 31.63 19.89
C ILE A 489 113.81 30.41 19.41
#